data_AF-K1T1L7-F1
#
_entry.id   AF-K1T1L7-F1
#
_cell.length_a   1.000
_cell.length_b   1.000
_cell.length_c   1.000
_cell.angle_alpha   90.00
_cell.angle_beta   90.00
_cell.angle_gamma   90.00
#
_symmetry.space_group_name_H-M   'P 1'
#
loop_
_entity.id
_entity.type
_entity.pdbx_description
1 polymer ?
#
loop_
_entity_poly.entity_id
_entity_poly.type
_entity_poly.pdbx_seq_one_letter_code
_entity_poly.pdbx_strand_id
1 'polypeptide(L)'
;MNNNSSPGASILSAALAMAPWDPVRYPEGSVNNLGEDLSGRIAASSNFKNVTNPLSMVEHTHPLDKDERWVGNVYLDIEPIKGLRLHSEVSMDLTNTMSRTFKDQYEYSSYDKNEKNFISRSMSRAQT
;
A
#
# COMPACT_ATOMS: atom_id res chain seq x y z
N MET A 1 -12.55 13.08 -3.11
CA MET A 1 -11.40 12.85 -2.20
C MET A 1 -11.84 13.30 -0.81
N ASN A 2 -12.30 12.36 0.02
CA ASN A 2 -12.77 12.68 1.37
C ASN A 2 -11.58 12.55 2.32
N ASN A 3 -11.05 13.70 2.77
CA ASN A 3 -10.03 13.80 3.79
C ASN A 3 -10.69 13.44 5.13
N ASN A 4 -10.92 12.15 5.35
CA ASN A 4 -11.36 11.69 6.65
C ASN A 4 -10.15 11.79 7.59
N SER A 5 -10.17 12.75 8.51
CA SER A 5 -9.25 12.90 9.63
C SER A 5 -9.43 11.76 10.64
N SER A 6 -9.40 10.52 10.14
CA SER A 6 -9.31 9.31 10.94
C SER A 6 -7.83 8.96 11.01
N PRO A 7 -7.25 8.82 12.20
CA PRO A 7 -5.87 8.38 12.37
C PRO A 7 -5.54 7.01 11.74
N GLY A 8 -6.55 6.24 11.31
CA GLY A 8 -6.37 5.01 10.52
C GLY A 8 -6.42 5.21 8.99
N ALA A 9 -6.57 6.43 8.49
CA ALA A 9 -6.77 6.70 7.06
C ALA A 9 -5.46 6.70 6.23
N SER A 10 -4.31 6.95 6.85
CA SER A 10 -3.00 6.99 6.19
C SER A 10 -1.88 6.84 7.23
N ILE A 11 -0.79 6.20 6.83
CA ILE A 11 0.43 6.05 7.65
C ILE A 11 0.95 7.42 8.10
N LEU A 12 0.90 8.44 7.22
CA LEU A 12 1.37 9.79 7.55
C LEU A 12 0.47 10.47 8.59
N SER A 13 -0.84 10.30 8.47
CA SER A 13 -1.79 10.85 9.44
C SER A 13 -1.65 10.17 10.80
N ALA A 14 -1.44 8.86 10.81
CA ALA A 14 -1.16 8.09 12.03
C ALA A 14 0.13 8.57 12.71
N ALA A 15 1.20 8.78 11.92
CA ALA A 15 2.49 9.25 12.43
C ALA A 15 2.42 10.67 13.04
N LEU A 16 1.65 11.58 12.44
CA LEU A 16 1.44 12.93 12.97
C LEU A 16 0.55 12.96 14.22
N ALA A 17 -0.34 11.96 14.37
CA ALA A 17 -1.22 11.85 15.54
C ALA A 17 -0.53 11.15 16.73
N MET A 18 0.50 10.35 16.49
CA MET A 18 1.24 9.65 17.55
C MET A 18 2.09 10.64 18.37
N ALA A 19 2.18 10.42 19.68
CA ALA A 19 2.99 11.28 20.54
C ALA A 19 4.49 11.12 20.20
N PRO A 20 5.29 12.18 20.17
CA PRO A 20 6.73 12.06 19.89
C PRO A 20 7.50 11.33 20.99
N TRP A 21 6.91 11.15 22.18
CA TRP A 21 7.49 10.36 23.27
C TRP A 21 6.97 8.92 23.33
N ASP A 22 5.96 8.56 22.54
CA ASP A 22 5.52 7.17 22.44
C ASP A 22 6.65 6.35 21.81
N PRO A 23 7.12 5.26 22.43
CA PRO A 23 8.16 4.46 21.83
C PRO A 23 7.61 3.75 20.59
N VAL A 24 8.48 3.37 19.65
CA VAL A 24 8.06 2.59 18.48
C VAL A 24 7.61 1.18 18.90
N ARG A 25 8.37 0.59 19.83
CA ARG A 25 8.09 -0.70 20.48
C ARG A 25 8.26 -0.55 21.98
N TYR A 26 7.48 -1.28 22.76
CA TYR A 26 7.65 -1.29 24.20
C TYR A 26 9.06 -1.76 24.59
N PRO A 27 9.75 -1.05 25.50
CA PRO A 27 11.05 -1.47 26.00
C PRO A 27 10.97 -2.78 26.79
N GLU A 28 12.10 -3.43 26.97
CA GLU A 28 12.19 -4.65 27.78
C GLU A 28 11.66 -4.43 29.21
N GLY A 29 10.90 -5.40 29.71
CA GLY A 29 10.27 -5.35 31.03
C GLY A 29 8.94 -4.57 31.06
N SER A 30 8.43 -4.13 29.90
CA SER A 30 7.10 -3.49 29.83
C SER A 30 6.00 -4.52 30.06
N VAL A 31 5.12 -4.26 31.02
CA VAL A 31 3.97 -5.12 31.32
C VAL A 31 2.67 -4.34 31.23
N ASN A 32 1.59 -4.98 30.78
CA ASN A 32 0.25 -4.38 30.84
C ASN A 32 -0.37 -4.54 32.24
N ASN A 33 -1.56 -3.96 32.43
CA ASN A 33 -2.30 -4.04 33.70
C ASN A 33 -2.72 -5.47 34.10
N LEU A 34 -2.65 -6.43 33.17
CA LEU A 34 -2.92 -7.84 33.40
C LEU A 34 -1.63 -8.64 33.65
N GLY A 35 -0.47 -7.99 33.66
CA GLY A 35 0.85 -8.62 33.84
C GLY A 35 1.40 -9.29 32.59
N GLU A 36 0.81 -9.09 31.41
CA GLU A 36 1.33 -9.62 30.16
C GLU A 36 2.56 -8.83 29.72
N ASP A 37 3.60 -9.54 29.30
CA ASP A 37 4.81 -8.95 28.74
C ASP A 37 4.53 -8.33 27.37
N LEU A 38 4.81 -7.04 27.27
CA LEU A 38 4.69 -6.22 26.08
C LEU A 38 6.04 -6.00 25.39
N SER A 39 7.15 -6.43 25.98
CA SER A 39 8.51 -6.20 25.48
C SER A 39 8.62 -6.52 23.98
N GLY A 40 9.07 -5.56 23.18
CA GLY A 40 9.24 -5.71 21.74
C GLY A 40 7.95 -5.65 20.90
N ARG A 41 6.76 -5.61 21.51
CA ARG A 41 5.51 -5.36 20.80
C ARG A 41 5.45 -3.91 20.32
N ILE A 42 4.76 -3.67 19.21
CA ILE A 42 4.50 -2.32 18.71
C ILE A 42 3.71 -1.56 19.78
N ALA A 43 4.17 -0.36 20.13
CA ALA A 43 3.54 0.39 21.21
C ALA A 43 2.20 0.99 20.77
N ALA A 44 1.22 0.99 21.67
CA ALA A 44 -0.03 1.70 21.44
C ALA A 44 0.17 3.20 21.68
N SER A 45 -0.63 4.07 21.05
CA SER A 45 -0.53 5.51 21.30
C SER A 45 -0.98 5.85 22.73
N SER A 46 -0.22 6.71 23.42
CA SER A 46 -0.61 7.23 24.73
C SER A 46 -1.54 8.45 24.65
N ASN A 47 -1.42 9.26 23.60
CA ASN A 47 -2.14 10.52 23.46
C ASN A 47 -3.59 10.38 23.03
N PHE A 48 -3.89 9.36 22.21
CA PHE A 48 -5.20 9.22 21.61
C PHE A 48 -5.69 7.78 21.69
N LYS A 49 -6.93 7.63 22.15
CA LYS A 49 -7.59 6.33 22.34
C LYS A 49 -7.80 5.54 21.04
N ASN A 50 -7.84 6.21 19.89
CA ASN A 50 -8.28 5.65 18.61
C ASN A 50 -7.22 5.82 17.51
N VAL A 51 -5.94 5.66 17.83
CA VAL A 51 -4.83 5.77 16.88
C VAL A 51 -4.20 4.41 16.66
N THR A 52 -4.04 4.04 15.39
CA THR A 52 -3.26 2.89 14.94
C THR A 52 -1.79 3.28 14.87
N ASN A 53 -0.88 2.45 15.35
CA ASN A 53 0.53 2.75 15.21
C ASN A 53 0.92 2.69 13.72
N PRO A 54 1.57 3.73 13.16
CA PRO A 54 1.98 3.72 11.74
C PRO A 54 2.88 2.52 11.39
N LEU A 55 3.64 1.98 12.35
CA LEU A 55 4.46 0.79 12.15
C LEU A 55 3.61 -0.46 11.92
N SER A 56 2.52 -0.65 12.67
CA SER A 56 1.65 -1.84 12.51
C SER A 56 0.98 -1.84 11.12
N MET A 57 0.67 -0.66 10.58
CA MET A 57 0.10 -0.51 9.23
C MET A 57 1.05 -1.02 8.14
N VAL A 58 2.37 -0.91 8.35
CA VAL A 58 3.40 -1.32 7.39
C VAL A 58 3.82 -2.77 7.63
N GLU A 59 4.07 -3.15 8.88
CA GLU A 59 4.63 -4.46 9.25
C GLU A 59 3.66 -5.61 8.96
N HIS A 60 2.35 -5.36 9.08
CA HIS A 60 1.31 -6.38 8.85
C HIS A 60 0.64 -6.27 7.49
N THR A 61 1.14 -5.43 6.58
CA THR A 61 0.59 -5.30 5.22
C THR A 61 1.68 -5.64 4.20
N HIS A 62 1.44 -6.70 3.44
CA HIS A 62 2.35 -7.24 2.46
C HIS A 62 1.77 -7.06 1.04
N PRO A 63 1.90 -5.86 0.43
CA PRO A 63 1.48 -5.64 -0.94
C PRO A 63 2.46 -6.26 -1.93
N LEU A 64 1.94 -6.74 -3.04
CA LEU A 64 2.68 -7.25 -4.19
C LEU A 64 1.95 -6.79 -5.45
N ASP A 65 2.50 -5.76 -6.07
CA ASP A 65 2.03 -5.25 -7.34
C ASP A 65 2.97 -5.70 -8.46
N LYS A 66 2.38 -6.13 -9.58
CA LYS A 66 3.09 -6.53 -10.79
C LYS A 66 2.44 -5.85 -11.98
N ASP A 67 3.22 -5.01 -12.64
CA ASP A 67 2.84 -4.31 -13.85
C ASP A 67 3.63 -4.85 -15.03
N GLU A 68 2.92 -5.18 -16.10
CA GLU A 68 3.47 -5.58 -17.39
C GLU A 68 2.92 -4.64 -18.47
N ARG A 69 3.80 -4.10 -19.31
CA ARG A 69 3.42 -3.19 -20.39
C ARG A 69 4.10 -3.58 -21.70
N TRP A 70 3.30 -3.71 -22.75
CA TRP A 70 3.73 -3.96 -24.12
C TRP A 70 3.45 -2.72 -24.97
N VAL A 71 4.51 -2.06 -25.43
CA VAL A 71 4.41 -0.92 -26.33
C VAL A 71 5.09 -1.28 -27.65
N GLY A 72 4.38 -1.13 -28.75
CA GLY A 72 4.86 -1.49 -30.07
C GLY A 72 4.35 -0.56 -31.15
N ASN A 73 5.12 -0.46 -32.24
CA ASN A 73 4.77 0.35 -33.40
C ASN A 73 5.26 -0.33 -34.67
N VAL A 74 4.42 -0.31 -35.70
CA VAL A 74 4.76 -0.76 -37.05
C VAL A 74 4.32 0.32 -38.03
N TYR A 75 5.22 0.76 -38.89
CA TYR A 75 4.94 1.75 -39.92
C TYR A 75 5.39 1.27 -41.31
N LEU A 76 4.73 1.82 -42.33
CA LEU A 76 5.04 1.61 -43.74
C LEU A 76 5.11 2.96 -44.43
N ASP A 77 6.26 3.23 -45.05
CA ASP A 77 6.49 4.40 -45.88
C ASP A 77 6.63 4.01 -47.34
N ILE A 78 5.83 4.62 -48.20
CA ILE A 78 5.92 4.44 -49.66
C ILE A 78 6.01 5.82 -50.30
N GLU A 79 6.91 5.98 -51.27
CA GLU A 79 7.02 7.18 -52.10
C GLU A 79 6.71 6.83 -53.56
N PRO A 80 5.44 6.85 -53.99
CA PRO A 80 5.06 6.42 -55.35
C PRO A 80 5.58 7.37 -56.44
N ILE A 81 5.69 8.67 -56.13
CA ILE A 81 6.20 9.72 -57.01
C ILE A 81 7.06 10.65 -56.16
N LYS A 82 8.17 11.15 -56.72
CA LYS A 82 9.09 12.05 -56.03
C LYS A 82 8.34 13.22 -55.39
N GLY A 83 8.42 13.31 -54.06
CA GLY A 83 7.78 14.36 -53.26
C GLY A 83 6.40 14.01 -52.70
N LEU A 84 5.84 12.82 -52.98
CA LEU A 84 4.63 12.32 -52.33
C LEU A 84 4.97 11.09 -51.46
N ARG A 85 5.06 11.28 -50.14
CA ARG A 85 5.25 10.20 -49.18
C ARG A 85 3.91 9.81 -48.54
N LEU A 86 3.55 8.55 -48.68
CA LEU A 86 2.44 7.93 -47.96
C LEU A 86 3.00 7.25 -46.71
N HIS A 87 2.48 7.63 -45.55
CA HIS A 87 2.84 7.07 -44.26
C HIS A 87 1.63 6.35 -43.66
N SER A 88 1.81 5.09 -43.30
CA SER A 88 0.82 4.30 -42.58
C SER A 88 1.45 3.80 -41.29
N GLU A 89 0.72 3.88 -40.18
CA GLU A 89 1.22 3.54 -38.86
C GLU A 89 0.16 2.76 -38.08
N VAL A 90 0.59 1.72 -37.38
CA VAL A 90 -0.21 0.99 -36.40
C VAL A 90 0.59 0.89 -35.11
N SER A 91 0.06 1.48 -34.05
CA SER A 91 0.61 1.43 -32.69
C SER A 91 -0.17 0.46 -31.81
N MET A 92 0.48 0.00 -30.75
CA MET A 92 -0.07 -0.90 -29.75
C MET A 92 0.46 -0.49 -28.37
N ASP A 93 -0.45 -0.32 -27.40
CA ASP A 93 -0.10 -0.19 -25.98
C ASP A 93 -1.00 -1.10 -25.14
N LEU A 94 -0.47 -2.20 -24.61
CA LEU A 94 -1.16 -3.07 -23.68
C LEU A 94 -0.55 -2.94 -22.29
N THR A 95 -1.39 -2.78 -21.28
CA THR A 95 -0.98 -2.81 -19.88
C THR A 95 -1.77 -3.87 -19.12
N ASN A 96 -1.06 -4.68 -18.33
CA ASN A 96 -1.63 -5.67 -17.43
C ASN A 96 -1.08 -5.45 -16.02
N THR A 97 -1.97 -5.09 -15.10
CA THR A 97 -1.65 -4.81 -13.71
C THR A 97 -2.27 -5.88 -12.82
N MET A 98 -1.48 -6.47 -11.95
CA MET A 98 -1.91 -7.45 -10.95
C MET A 98 -1.50 -6.96 -9.57
N SER A 99 -2.49 -6.77 -8.70
CA SER A 99 -2.24 -6.40 -7.30
C SER A 99 -2.65 -7.54 -6.39
N ARG A 100 -1.83 -7.83 -5.38
CA ARG A 100 -2.15 -8.76 -4.30
C ARG A 100 -1.73 -8.13 -2.98
N THR A 101 -2.56 -8.24 -1.95
CA THR A 101 -2.22 -7.79 -0.61
C THR A 101 -2.51 -8.89 0.38
N PHE A 102 -1.52 -9.25 1.19
CA PHE A 102 -1.70 -10.11 2.34
C PHE A 102 -1.64 -9.28 3.62
N LYS A 103 -2.52 -9.56 4.57
CA LYS A 103 -2.54 -8.92 5.89
C LYS A 103 -2.53 -9.96 6.99
N ASP A 104 -1.63 -9.80 7.95
CA ASP A 104 -1.47 -10.70 9.09
C ASP A 104 -2.54 -10.45 10.16
N GLN A 105 -2.86 -11.50 10.92
CA GLN A 105 -3.60 -11.39 12.18
C GLN A 105 -2.66 -10.86 13.27
N TYR A 106 -3.09 -9.81 13.96
CA TYR A 106 -2.34 -9.23 15.08
C TYR A 106 -3.27 -8.48 16.03
N GLU A 107 -2.83 -8.24 17.26
CA GLU A 107 -3.54 -7.42 18.23
C GLU A 107 -2.53 -6.69 19.14
N TYR A 108 -2.51 -5.35 19.04
CA TYR A 108 -1.74 -4.48 19.93
C TYR A 108 -2.65 -3.59 20.78
N SER A 109 -3.80 -3.21 20.25
CA SER A 109 -4.86 -2.53 20.99
C SER A 109 -6.22 -2.81 20.36
N SER A 110 -7.31 -2.43 21.04
CA SER A 110 -8.66 -2.58 20.49
C SER A 110 -8.88 -1.87 19.15
N TYR A 111 -8.08 -0.84 18.84
CA TYR A 111 -8.11 -0.08 17.58
C TYR A 111 -6.97 -0.43 16.61
N ASP A 112 -5.96 -1.16 17.09
CA ASP A 112 -4.78 -1.56 16.34
C ASP A 112 -4.70 -3.09 16.35
N LYS A 113 -5.59 -3.69 15.56
CA LYS A 113 -5.75 -5.14 15.46
C LYS A 113 -6.27 -5.54 14.08
N ASN A 114 -5.95 -6.77 13.70
CA ASN A 114 -6.60 -7.50 12.63
C ASN A 114 -6.95 -8.90 13.14
N GLU A 115 -8.23 -9.24 13.09
CA GLU A 115 -8.74 -10.46 13.72
C GLU A 115 -8.40 -11.73 12.95
N LYS A 116 -8.09 -11.62 11.65
CA LYS A 116 -7.80 -12.76 10.77
C LYS A 116 -6.76 -12.41 9.74
N ASN A 117 -5.99 -13.42 9.34
CA ASN A 117 -5.19 -13.35 8.13
C ASN A 117 -6.12 -13.15 6.92
N PHE A 118 -5.80 -12.22 6.03
CA PHE A 118 -6.61 -11.93 4.86
C PHE A 118 -5.77 -11.72 3.59
N ILE A 119 -6.27 -12.21 2.46
CA ILE A 119 -5.68 -12.00 1.13
C ILE A 119 -6.69 -11.26 0.25
N SER A 120 -6.26 -10.15 -0.33
CA SER A 120 -6.93 -9.46 -1.43
C SER A 120 -6.14 -9.62 -2.71
N ARG A 121 -6.83 -9.73 -3.85
CA ARG A 121 -6.21 -9.77 -5.18
C ARG A 121 -7.09 -9.08 -6.21
N SER A 122 -6.49 -8.30 -7.09
CA SER A 122 -7.13 -7.69 -8.25
C SER A 122 -6.25 -7.83 -9.50
N MET A 123 -6.89 -7.76 -10.67
CA MET A 123 -6.22 -7.76 -11.97
C MET A 123 -6.95 -6.77 -12.87
N SER A 124 -6.19 -5.92 -13.56
CA SER A 124 -6.68 -4.92 -14.50
C SER A 124 -5.94 -5.07 -15.82
N ARG A 125 -6.65 -4.89 -16.93
CA ARG A 125 -6.10 -4.89 -18.28
C ARG A 125 -6.55 -3.63 -19.00
N ALA A 126 -5.63 -2.96 -19.67
CA ALA A 126 -5.89 -1.80 -20.50
C ALA A 126 -5.22 -1.95 -21.86
N GLN A 127 -5.87 -1.43 -22.90
CA GLN A 127 -5.38 -1.41 -24.27
C GLN A 127 -5.66 -0.04 -24.88
N THR A 128 -4.67 0.50 -25.59
CA THR A 128 -4.79 1.72 -26.41
C THR A 128 -4.18 1.48 -27.79
#